data_AF-X0TFJ0-F1
#
_entry.id   AF-X0TFJ0-F1
#
_cell.length_a   1.000
_cell.length_b   1.000
_cell.length_c   1.000
_cell.angle_alpha   90.00
_cell.angle_beta   90.00
_cell.angle_gamma   90.00
#
_symmetry.space_group_name_H-M   'P 1'
#
loop_
_entity.id
_entity.type
_entity.pdbx_description
1 polymer ?
#
loop_
_entity_poly.entity_id
_entity_poly.type
_entity_poly.pdbx_seq_one_letter_code
_entity_poly.pdbx_strand_id
1 'polypeptide(L)'
;MSDENQQEEEWLDRRRRMIEYQIRPRGVRDQRVLEAMMTVPRERFIPPSLQEEAYEDRALPIRHGQTISQPFIVAYMTERLAPMPNDRVLEIG
;
A
#
# COMPACT_ATOMS: atom_id res chain seq x y z
N MET A 1 -11.57 -22.70 6.83
CA MET A 1 -12.29 -22.14 5.65
C MET A 1 -13.13 -20.91 6.01
N SER A 2 -13.76 -20.83 7.19
CA SER A 2 -14.48 -19.61 7.65
C SER A 2 -13.53 -18.46 8.02
N ASP A 3 -12.47 -18.77 8.76
CA ASP A 3 -11.65 -17.75 9.44
C ASP A 3 -10.70 -17.01 8.48
N GLU A 4 -10.19 -17.71 7.46
CA GLU A 4 -9.32 -17.13 6.41
C GLU A 4 -10.08 -16.11 5.54
N ASN A 5 -11.33 -16.39 5.21
CA ASN A 5 -12.17 -15.45 4.45
C ASN A 5 -12.46 -14.18 5.27
N GLN A 6 -12.69 -14.34 6.57
CA GLN A 6 -12.98 -13.23 7.47
C GLN A 6 -11.77 -12.30 7.64
N GLN A 7 -10.57 -12.88 7.70
CA GLN A 7 -9.33 -12.12 7.76
C GLN A 7 -9.04 -11.37 6.45
N GLU A 8 -9.26 -11.98 5.29
CA GLU A 8 -9.09 -11.28 4.00
C GLU A 8 -10.10 -10.12 3.86
N GLU A 9 -11.35 -10.29 4.31
CA GLU A 9 -12.34 -9.20 4.34
C GLU A 9 -11.90 -8.03 5.21
N GLU A 10 -11.29 -8.29 6.36
CA GLU A 10 -10.73 -7.25 7.23
C GLU A 10 -9.58 -6.49 6.53
N TRP A 11 -8.68 -7.20 5.86
CA TRP A 11 -7.60 -6.57 5.10
C TRP A 11 -8.13 -5.69 3.96
N LEU A 12 -9.12 -6.17 3.22
CA LEU A 12 -9.77 -5.39 2.17
C LEU A 12 -10.40 -4.11 2.70
N ASP A 13 -11.02 -4.17 3.89
CA ASP A 13 -11.58 -2.97 4.51
C ASP A 13 -10.50 -1.98 4.98
N ARG A 14 -9.38 -2.47 5.52
CA ARG A 14 -8.23 -1.62 5.90
C ARG A 14 -7.60 -0.95 4.68
N ARG A 15 -7.43 -1.67 3.57
CA ARG A 15 -6.97 -1.11 2.27
C ARG A 15 -7.91 -0.01 1.78
N ARG A 16 -9.23 -0.26 1.82
CA ARG A 16 -10.26 0.73 1.45
C ARG A 16 -10.15 1.99 2.30
N ARG A 17 -10.04 1.85 3.63
CA ARG A 17 -9.92 2.99 4.55
C ARG A 17 -8.65 3.79 4.32
N MET A 18 -7.51 3.13 4.08
CA MET A 18 -6.25 3.80 3.69
C MET A 18 -6.46 4.66 2.43
N ILE A 19 -7.10 4.10 1.39
CA ILE A 19 -7.35 4.83 0.15
C ILE A 19 -8.26 6.06 0.37
N GLU A 20 -9.40 5.85 1.03
CA GLU A 20 -10.43 6.89 1.17
C GLU A 20 -10.02 8.03 2.14
N TYR A 21 -9.33 7.70 3.23
CA TYR A 21 -9.05 8.67 4.28
C TYR A 21 -7.62 9.22 4.28
N GLN A 22 -6.67 8.50 3.68
CA GLN A 22 -5.26 8.90 3.69
C GLN A 22 -4.78 9.32 2.30
N ILE A 23 -5.09 8.54 1.26
CA ILE A 23 -4.52 8.75 -0.09
C ILE A 23 -5.32 9.76 -0.91
N ARG A 24 -6.63 9.53 -1.12
CA ARG A 24 -7.49 10.41 -1.94
C ARG A 24 -7.54 11.87 -1.46
N PRO A 25 -7.69 12.15 -0.14
CA PRO A 25 -7.79 13.54 0.34
C PRO A 25 -6.52 14.35 0.07
N ARG A 26 -5.39 13.68 -0.10
CA ARG A 26 -4.08 14.27 -0.38
C ARG A 26 -3.77 14.41 -1.88
N GLY A 27 -4.74 14.12 -2.75
CA GLY A 27 -4.70 14.51 -4.16
C GLY A 27 -4.36 13.41 -5.16
N VAL A 28 -4.11 12.17 -4.72
CA VAL A 28 -3.95 11.03 -5.63
C VAL A 28 -5.31 10.61 -6.18
N ARG A 29 -5.44 10.59 -7.50
CA ARG A 29 -6.69 10.40 -8.27
C ARG A 29 -6.56 9.40 -9.41
N ASP A 30 -5.36 9.00 -9.86
CA ASP A 30 -5.19 8.00 -10.91
C ASP A 30 -5.78 6.66 -10.45
N GLN A 31 -6.84 6.23 -11.14
CA GLN A 31 -7.60 5.04 -10.77
C GLN A 31 -6.75 3.76 -10.84
N ARG A 32 -5.77 3.66 -11.74
CA ARG A 32 -4.86 2.51 -11.84
C ARG A 32 -3.95 2.42 -10.63
N VAL A 33 -3.50 3.57 -10.11
CA VAL A 33 -2.70 3.64 -8.89
C VAL A 33 -3.54 3.22 -7.69
N LEU A 34 -4.76 3.73 -7.57
CA LEU A 34 -5.65 3.38 -6.46
C LEU A 34 -6.05 1.90 -6.47
N GLU A 35 -6.26 1.33 -7.65
CA GLU A 35 -6.48 -0.12 -7.83
C GLU A 35 -5.25 -0.93 -7.43
N ALA A 36 -4.04 -0.51 -7.80
CA ALA A 36 -2.81 -1.14 -7.33
C ALA A 36 -2.69 -1.10 -5.80
N MET A 37 -2.98 0.05 -5.18
CA MET A 37 -2.98 0.20 -3.72
C MET A 37 -4.05 -0.67 -3.01
N MET A 38 -5.14 -1.02 -3.71
CA MET A 38 -6.20 -1.89 -3.21
C MET A 38 -5.86 -3.39 -3.35
N THR A 39 -5.13 -3.75 -4.40
CA THR A 39 -4.89 -5.15 -4.78
C THR A 39 -3.60 -5.71 -4.21
N VAL A 40 -2.57 -4.88 -4.00
CA VAL A 40 -1.29 -5.34 -3.44
C VAL A 40 -1.38 -5.47 -1.91
N PRO A 41 -1.21 -6.67 -1.34
CA PRO A 41 -1.37 -6.92 0.10
C PRO A 41 -0.15 -6.45 0.90
N ARG A 42 -0.13 -5.17 1.29
CA ARG A 42 0.99 -4.54 2.01
C ARG A 42 1.39 -5.27 3.29
N GLU A 43 0.44 -5.88 4.01
CA GLU A 43 0.65 -6.68 5.22
C GLU A 43 1.61 -7.86 5.02
N ARG A 44 1.75 -8.36 3.78
CA ARG A 44 2.68 -9.46 3.46
C ARG A 44 4.14 -9.01 3.38
N PHE A 45 4.38 -7.70 3.31
CA PHE A 45 5.71 -7.10 3.24
C PHE A 45 6.20 -6.57 4.60
N ILE A 46 5.41 -6.77 5.65
CA ILE A 46 5.62 -6.22 6.99
C ILE A 46 5.88 -7.36 7.98
N PRO A 47 6.80 -7.21 8.95
CA PRO A 47 7.00 -8.20 10.01
C PRO A 47 5.69 -8.51 10.77
N PRO A 48 5.44 -9.77 11.19
CA PRO A 48 4.19 -10.15 11.86
C PRO A 48 3.82 -9.26 13.06
N SER A 49 4.82 -8.80 13.82
CA SER A 49 4.62 -7.93 15.00
C SER A 49 4.09 -6.53 14.68
N LEU A 50 4.10 -6.12 13.40
CA LEU A 50 3.70 -4.78 12.95
C LEU A 50 2.57 -4.82 11.91
N GLN A 51 1.98 -5.99 11.64
CA GLN A 51 0.89 -6.11 10.66
C GLN A 51 -0.35 -5.30 11.04
N GLU A 52 -0.57 -5.06 12.34
CA GLU A 52 -1.64 -4.17 12.80
C GLU A 52 -1.46 -2.71 12.38
N GLU A 53 -0.25 -2.31 12.05
CA GLU A 53 0.08 -0.96 11.61
C GLU A 53 0.18 -0.87 10.08
N ALA A 54 -0.05 -1.98 9.35
CA ALA A 54 0.27 -2.12 7.94
C ALA A 54 -0.32 -1.03 7.03
N TYR A 55 -1.49 -0.53 7.39
CA TYR A 55 -2.28 0.45 6.64
C TYR A 55 -2.35 1.83 7.32
N GLU A 56 -1.51 2.05 8.33
CA GLU A 56 -1.27 3.40 8.84
C GLU A 56 -0.44 4.21 7.85
N ASP A 57 -0.74 5.49 7.73
CA ASP A 57 0.01 6.39 6.84
C ASP A 57 1.35 6.77 7.46
N ARG A 58 2.26 5.81 7.67
CA ARG A 58 3.65 6.04 8.11
C ARG A 58 4.60 4.98 7.59
N ALA A 59 5.88 5.29 7.64
CA ALA A 59 6.92 4.29 7.38
C ALA A 59 6.99 3.28 8.54
N LEU A 60 7.25 2.02 8.22
CA LEU A 60 7.40 0.95 9.21
C LEU A 60 8.77 0.27 9.06
N PRO A 61 9.43 -0.09 10.17
CA PRO A 61 10.69 -0.80 10.10
C PRO A 61 10.51 -2.21 9.52
N ILE A 62 11.45 -2.59 8.67
CA ILE A 62 11.60 -3.94 8.14
C ILE A 62 12.99 -4.48 8.53
N ARG A 63 13.42 -5.60 7.93
CA ARG A 63 14.73 -6.18 8.24
C ARG A 63 15.88 -5.25 7.83
N HIS A 64 17.06 -5.50 8.40
CA HIS A 64 18.32 -4.82 8.06
C HIS A 64 18.30 -3.28 8.25
N GLY A 65 17.55 -2.79 9.23
CA GLY A 65 17.48 -1.36 9.54
C GLY A 65 16.82 -0.51 8.46
N GLN A 66 16.11 -1.13 7.52
CA GLN A 66 15.38 -0.46 6.46
C GLN A 66 13.94 -0.17 6.90
N THR A 67 13.24 0.65 6.12
CA THR A 67 11.82 0.93 6.31
C THR A 67 11.04 0.72 5.03
N ILE A 68 9.82 0.20 5.12
CA ILE A 68 8.87 0.30 4.02
C ILE A 68 8.21 1.68 4.03
N SER A 69 8.19 2.33 2.87
CA SER A 69 7.68 3.70 2.71
C SER A 69 6.21 3.85 3.12
N GLN A 70 5.85 5.05 3.59
CA GLN A 70 4.47 5.47 3.87
C GLN A 70 3.56 5.20 2.66
N PRO A 71 2.35 4.62 2.84
CA PRO A 71 1.44 4.35 1.73
C PRO A 71 1.12 5.54 0.83
N PHE A 72 0.87 6.74 1.41
CA PHE A 72 0.66 7.95 0.61
C PHE A 72 1.86 8.26 -0.30
N ILE A 73 3.09 8.13 0.20
CA ILE A 73 4.29 8.43 -0.58
C ILE A 73 4.42 7.46 -1.76
N VAL A 74 4.16 6.17 -1.55
CA VAL A 74 4.15 5.18 -2.64
C VAL A 74 3.11 5.54 -3.71
N ALA A 75 1.87 5.84 -3.30
CA ALA A 75 0.81 6.22 -4.22
C ALA A 75 1.14 7.53 -4.98
N TYR A 76 1.64 8.53 -4.27
CA TYR A 76 2.02 9.81 -4.84
C TYR A 76 3.16 9.67 -5.86
N MET A 77 4.25 8.98 -5.51
CA MET A 77 5.38 8.76 -6.42
C MET A 77 4.95 8.00 -7.67
N THR A 78 4.12 6.97 -7.50
CA THR A 78 3.62 6.15 -8.62
C THR A 78 2.74 6.96 -9.56
N GLU A 79 1.85 7.79 -9.02
CA GLU A 79 1.01 8.68 -9.84
C GLU A 79 1.85 9.72 -10.59
N ARG A 80 2.90 10.27 -9.96
CA ARG A 80 3.80 11.23 -10.61
C ARG A 80 4.66 10.59 -11.69
N LEU A 81 5.06 9.32 -11.52
CA LEU A 81 5.75 8.54 -12.54
C LEU A 81 4.84 8.24 -13.74
N ALA A 82 3.53 8.09 -13.51
CA ALA A 82 2.51 7.79 -14.52
C ALA A 82 2.88 6.58 -15.43
N PRO A 83 3.23 5.41 -14.86
CA PRO A 83 3.74 4.29 -15.63
C PRO A 83 2.71 3.76 -16.63
N MET A 84 3.19 3.40 -17.81
CA MET A 84 2.41 2.78 -18.88
C MET A 84 2.76 1.28 -19.01
N PRO A 85 1.86 0.43 -19.55
CA PRO A 85 2.07 -1.02 -19.60
C PRO A 85 3.36 -1.50 -20.29
N ASN A 86 3.94 -0.69 -21.18
CA ASN A 86 5.15 -1.03 -21.93
C ASN A 86 6.41 -0.31 -21.42
N ASP A 87 6.31 0.41 -20.32
CA ASP A 87 7.45 1.11 -19.74
C ASP A 87 8.42 0.12 -19.09
N ARG A 88 9.71 0.44 -19.17
CA ARG A 88 10.75 -0.24 -18.42
C ARG A 88 11.16 0.64 -17.25
N VAL A 89 10.82 0.21 -16.04
CA VAL A 89 11.05 0.97 -14.81
C VAL A 89 12.26 0.41 -14.07
N LEU A 90 13.10 1.30 -13.54
CA LEU A 90 14.12 0.98 -12.56
C LEU A 90 13.73 1.62 -11.23
N GLU A 91 13.56 0.79 -10.20
CA GLU A 91 13.49 1.23 -8.81
C GLU A 91 14.87 1.00 -8.17
N ILE A 92 15.35 1.99 -7.41
CA ILE A 92 16.54 1.87 -6.56
C ILE A 92 16.05 2.05 -5.14
N GLY A 93 16.36 1.07 -4.28
CA GLY A 93 15.84 0.94 -2.90
C GLY A 93 15.85 2.21 -2.08
#